data_AF-O57695-F1
#
_entry.id   AF-O57695-F1
#
_cell.length_a   1.000
_cell.length_b   1.000
_cell.length_c   1.000
_cell.angle_alpha   90.00
_cell.angle_beta   90.00
_cell.angle_gamma   90.00
#
_symmetry.space_group_name_H-M   'P 1'
#
loop_
_entity.id
_entity.type
_entity.pdbx_description
1 polymer ?
#
loop_
_entity_poly.entity_id
_entity_poly.type
_entity_poly.pdbx_seq_one_letter_code
_entity_poly.pdbx_strand_id
1 'polypeptide(L)'
;MSQTVYAINLTHEETANLLQYHYLLYRYEHLVNTYSQTVELVIREHMKNFIPMRAKLLISLFKMLKNGIIPPTVDDLKDYAYFLLIKNDSGYVVNNKKYSFLYDYLETELPGLHAFNVIHTSPNKRISLHEEEKAYLDKFKEEHSFETQEDAIIDLLSTTYVFSIWRTVVNLTENNVNDVELQVFDELGEFVLLFGVLKNNNKVKILIEFFPFFTSNKFTEVIENVI
;
A
#
# COMPACT_ATOMS: atom_id res chain seq x y z
N MET A 1 -13.06 32.56 13.32
CA MET A 1 -11.87 33.03 12.58
C MET A 1 -11.84 32.27 11.27
N SER A 2 -11.70 32.97 10.13
CA SER A 2 -11.57 32.32 8.82
C SER A 2 -10.21 31.65 8.75
N GLN A 3 -10.16 30.32 8.67
CA GLN A 3 -8.90 29.62 8.42
C GLN A 3 -8.48 29.91 6.97
N THR A 4 -7.31 30.51 6.79
CA THR A 4 -6.74 30.73 5.45
C THR A 4 -6.41 29.38 4.82
N VAL A 5 -6.80 29.18 3.57
CA VAL A 5 -6.60 27.94 2.82
C VAL A 5 -5.84 28.24 1.54
N TYR A 6 -4.79 27.47 1.27
CA TYR A 6 -3.89 27.65 0.12
C TYR A 6 -4.11 26.53 -0.89
N ALA A 7 -4.42 26.88 -2.13
CA ALA A 7 -4.63 25.91 -3.20
C ALA A 7 -3.31 25.53 -3.88
N ILE A 8 -3.12 24.24 -4.11
CA ILE A 8 -1.98 23.68 -4.86
C ILE A 8 -2.55 22.80 -5.98
N ASN A 9 -2.00 22.93 -7.18
CA ASN A 9 -2.36 22.09 -8.31
C ASN A 9 -1.29 21.02 -8.49
N LEU A 10 -1.72 19.77 -8.53
CA LEU A 10 -0.93 18.61 -8.90
C LEU A 10 -1.30 18.28 -10.34
N THR A 11 -0.29 18.17 -11.20
CA THR A 11 -0.43 18.11 -12.65
C THR A 11 0.17 16.84 -13.25
N HIS A 12 1.03 16.14 -12.51
CA HIS A 12 1.64 14.90 -12.96
C HIS A 12 0.75 13.69 -12.63
N GLU A 13 0.64 12.78 -13.59
CA GLU A 13 -0.14 11.54 -13.44
C GLU A 13 0.43 10.64 -12.33
N GLU A 14 1.75 10.57 -12.20
CA GLU A 14 2.44 9.82 -11.16
C GLU A 14 2.05 10.31 -9.75
N THR A 15 2.05 11.63 -9.53
CA THR A 15 1.58 12.23 -8.28
C THR A 15 0.13 11.85 -8.00
N ALA A 16 -0.73 11.92 -9.01
CA ALA A 16 -2.15 11.63 -8.86
C ALA A 16 -2.39 10.15 -8.52
N ASN A 17 -1.64 9.24 -9.14
CA ASN A 17 -1.72 7.80 -8.88
C ASN A 17 -1.22 7.45 -7.47
N LEU A 18 -0.09 8.03 -7.04
CA LEU A 18 0.44 7.85 -5.70
C LEU A 18 -0.50 8.42 -4.63
N LEU A 19 -1.08 9.59 -4.90
CA LEU A 19 -2.08 10.21 -4.04
C LEU A 19 -3.38 9.39 -3.99
N GLN A 20 -3.80 8.80 -5.11
CA GLN A 20 -4.96 7.90 -5.17
C GLN A 20 -4.75 6.66 -4.30
N TYR A 21 -3.55 6.08 -4.33
CA TYR A 21 -3.20 4.95 -3.46
C TYR A 21 -3.38 5.31 -1.97
N HIS A 22 -2.78 6.41 -1.52
CA HIS A 22 -2.93 6.87 -0.14
C HIS A 22 -4.38 7.20 0.21
N TYR A 23 -5.08 7.89 -0.69
CA TYR A 23 -6.48 8.27 -0.51
C TYR A 23 -7.39 7.06 -0.31
N LEU A 24 -7.27 6.04 -1.16
CA LEU A 24 -8.10 4.85 -1.08
C LEU A 24 -7.88 4.11 0.25
N LEU A 25 -6.62 3.93 0.67
CA LEU A 25 -6.29 3.26 1.93
C LEU A 25 -6.78 4.05 3.14
N TYR A 26 -6.47 5.35 3.23
CA TYR A 26 -6.91 6.16 4.35
C TYR A 26 -8.42 6.36 4.39
N ARG A 27 -9.10 6.40 3.24
CA ARG A 27 -10.56 6.47 3.17
C ARG A 27 -11.20 5.15 3.60
N TYR A 28 -10.62 4.01 3.23
CA TYR A 28 -11.04 2.69 3.71
C TYR A 28 -11.00 2.63 5.25
N GLU A 29 -10.00 3.27 5.84
CA GLU A 29 -9.84 3.42 7.29
C GLU A 29 -10.61 4.60 7.92
N HIS A 30 -11.45 5.28 7.13
CA HIS A 30 -12.24 6.43 7.54
C HIS A 30 -11.44 7.62 8.11
N LEU A 31 -10.16 7.72 7.76
CA LEU A 31 -9.27 8.80 8.21
C LEU A 31 -9.46 10.08 7.40
N VAL A 32 -9.85 9.95 6.12
CA VAL A 32 -9.98 11.07 5.17
C VAL A 32 -11.19 10.87 4.27
N ASN A 33 -11.72 11.99 3.76
CA ASN A 33 -12.81 12.02 2.78
C ASN A 33 -12.40 12.70 1.47
N THR A 34 -11.34 13.51 1.48
CA THR A 34 -10.86 14.26 0.30
C THR A 34 -9.35 14.08 0.09
N TYR A 35 -8.89 14.35 -1.14
CA TYR A 35 -7.45 14.37 -1.44
C TYR A 35 -6.69 15.45 -0.65
N SER A 36 -7.32 16.60 -0.38
CA SER A 36 -6.73 17.63 0.49
C SER A 36 -6.42 17.07 1.88
N GLN A 37 -7.39 16.37 2.49
CA GLN A 37 -7.19 15.73 3.79
C GLN A 37 -6.13 14.62 3.74
N THR A 38 -6.01 13.91 2.62
CA THR A 38 -4.92 12.94 2.42
C THR A 38 -3.56 13.63 2.47
N VAL A 39 -3.35 14.71 1.72
CA VAL A 39 -2.06 15.42 1.71
C VAL A 39 -1.77 16.05 3.08
N GLU A 40 -2.77 16.63 3.75
CA GLU A 40 -2.62 17.13 5.12
C GLU A 40 -2.18 16.02 6.08
N LEU A 41 -2.80 14.84 6.01
CA LEU A 41 -2.45 13.72 6.88
C LEU A 41 -1.02 13.21 6.63
N VAL A 42 -0.60 13.17 5.37
CA VAL A 42 0.77 12.83 4.97
C VAL A 42 1.76 13.84 5.51
N ILE A 43 1.49 15.15 5.37
CA ILE A 43 2.32 16.21 5.95
C ILE A 43 2.39 16.05 7.48
N ARG A 44 1.27 15.80 8.15
CA ARG A 44 1.22 15.60 9.60
C ARG A 44 1.99 14.37 10.07
N GLU A 45 2.09 13.31 9.26
CA GLU A 45 2.96 12.17 9.52
C GLU A 45 4.42 12.60 9.62
N HIS A 46 4.88 13.43 8.67
CA HIS A 46 6.26 13.94 8.63
C HIS A 46 6.56 14.98 9.71
N MET A 47 5.54 15.75 10.10
CA MET A 47 5.59 16.63 11.26
C MET A 47 5.59 15.86 12.60
N LYS A 48 5.34 14.54 12.59
CA LYS A 48 5.13 13.69 13.77
C LYS A 48 3.90 14.09 14.61
N ASN A 49 2.97 14.84 14.02
CA ASN A 49 1.68 15.20 14.62
C ASN A 49 0.62 14.11 14.43
N PHE A 50 0.84 13.23 13.45
CA PHE A 50 0.06 12.01 13.24
C PHE A 50 1.02 10.81 13.24
N ILE A 51 0.67 9.77 13.99
CA ILE A 51 1.43 8.51 14.00
C ILE A 51 0.47 7.42 13.49
N PRO A 52 0.71 6.87 12.29
CA PRO A 52 -0.19 5.86 11.75
C PRO A 52 -0.18 4.58 12.60
N MET A 53 -1.35 4.01 12.83
CA MET A 53 -1.47 2.66 13.40
C MET A 53 -1.01 1.64 12.35
N ARG A 54 0.29 1.34 12.36
CA ARG A 54 0.99 0.54 11.33
C ARG A 54 0.33 -0.80 11.01
N ALA A 55 0.14 -1.64 12.03
CA ALA A 55 -0.55 -2.93 11.88
C ALA A 55 -1.94 -2.79 11.25
N LYS A 56 -2.70 -1.78 11.66
CA LYS A 56 -4.04 -1.52 11.13
C LYS A 56 -3.99 -1.15 9.66
N LEU A 57 -3.13 -0.22 9.24
CA LEU A 57 -2.99 0.18 7.84
C LEU A 57 -2.59 -0.98 6.95
N LEU A 58 -1.67 -1.82 7.41
CA LEU A 58 -1.19 -2.97 6.66
C LEU A 58 -2.28 -4.02 6.46
N ILE A 59 -3.00 -4.40 7.53
CA ILE A 59 -4.16 -5.30 7.43
C ILE A 59 -5.22 -4.70 6.49
N SER A 60 -5.41 -3.40 6.54
CA SER A 60 -6.42 -2.68 5.75
C SER A 60 -6.07 -2.62 4.28
N LEU A 61 -4.78 -2.43 3.93
CA LEU A 61 -4.29 -2.55 2.56
C LEU A 61 -4.68 -3.89 1.96
N PHE A 62 -4.37 -4.98 2.66
CA PHE A 62 -4.66 -6.30 2.12
C PHE A 62 -6.15 -6.63 2.08
N LYS A 63 -6.95 -6.18 3.06
CA LYS A 63 -8.41 -6.30 3.01
C LYS A 63 -9.00 -5.49 1.85
N MET A 64 -8.51 -4.26 1.65
CA MET A 64 -8.91 -3.37 0.56
C MET A 64 -8.67 -4.06 -0.80
N LEU A 65 -7.48 -4.62 -1.01
CA LEU A 65 -7.15 -5.38 -2.23
C LEU A 65 -7.99 -6.66 -2.37
N LYS A 66 -8.16 -7.45 -1.30
CA LYS A 66 -9.01 -8.66 -1.28
C LYS A 66 -10.47 -8.36 -1.63
N ASN A 67 -10.96 -7.18 -1.26
CA ASN A 67 -12.32 -6.70 -1.54
C ASN A 67 -12.45 -5.98 -2.89
N GLY A 68 -11.40 -5.96 -3.72
CA GLY A 68 -11.47 -5.43 -5.08
C GLY A 68 -11.35 -3.91 -5.19
N ILE A 69 -10.87 -3.23 -4.15
CA ILE A 69 -10.53 -1.81 -4.21
C ILE A 69 -9.07 -1.72 -4.66
N ILE A 70 -8.86 -1.64 -5.98
CA ILE A 70 -7.55 -1.78 -6.61
C ILE A 70 -6.99 -0.39 -7.00
N PRO A 71 -5.92 0.11 -6.36
CA PRO A 71 -5.30 1.38 -6.71
C PRO A 71 -4.49 1.26 -8.01
N PRO A 72 -4.19 2.39 -8.69
CA PRO A 72 -3.39 2.40 -9.92
C PRO A 72 -1.96 1.90 -9.71
N THR A 73 -1.44 1.99 -8.49
CA THR A 73 -0.11 1.47 -8.16
C THR A 73 0.03 -0.04 -8.40
N VAL A 74 -1.07 -0.81 -8.48
CA VAL A 74 -1.05 -2.23 -8.87
C VAL A 74 -0.37 -2.46 -10.23
N ASP A 75 -0.31 -1.44 -11.08
CA ASP A 75 0.35 -1.51 -12.38
C ASP A 75 1.87 -1.73 -12.25
N ASP A 76 2.46 -1.35 -11.11
CA ASP A 76 3.87 -1.59 -10.77
C ASP A 76 4.18 -3.09 -10.55
N LEU A 77 3.17 -3.92 -10.29
CA LEU A 77 3.36 -5.36 -10.12
C LEU A 77 3.57 -6.05 -11.48
N LYS A 78 4.23 -7.22 -11.50
CA LYS A 78 4.27 -8.06 -12.71
C LYS A 78 2.87 -8.56 -13.09
N ASP A 79 2.68 -8.88 -14.37
CA ASP A 79 1.40 -9.39 -14.90
C ASP A 79 0.94 -10.68 -14.23
N TYR A 80 1.89 -11.56 -13.90
CA TYR A 80 1.64 -12.73 -13.09
C TYR A 80 2.76 -12.84 -12.05
N ALA A 81 2.39 -12.71 -10.79
CA ALA A 81 3.33 -12.87 -9.68
C ALA A 81 2.62 -13.35 -8.43
N TYR A 82 3.41 -13.95 -7.55
CA TYR A 82 2.96 -14.38 -6.25
C TYR A 82 4.14 -14.43 -5.28
N PHE A 83 3.81 -14.38 -4.01
CA PHE A 83 4.76 -14.68 -2.95
C PHE A 83 4.07 -15.31 -1.75
N LEU A 84 4.86 -16.10 -1.01
CA LEU A 84 4.58 -16.56 0.34
C LEU A 84 5.56 -15.86 1.28
N LEU A 85 5.02 -15.15 2.27
CA LEU A 85 5.77 -14.54 3.34
C LEU A 85 5.30 -15.12 4.67
N ILE A 86 6.22 -15.69 5.43
CA ILE A 86 5.97 -16.20 6.78
C ILE A 86 6.87 -15.43 7.75
N LYS A 87 6.29 -14.97 8.85
CA LYS A 87 7.04 -14.47 10.01
C LYS A 87 6.80 -15.42 11.18
N ASN A 88 7.87 -15.97 11.73
CA ASN A 88 7.85 -16.76 12.96
C ASN A 88 8.99 -16.31 13.90
N ASP A 89 9.13 -16.99 15.03
CA ASP A 89 10.23 -16.79 16.00
C ASP A 89 11.64 -16.82 15.38
N SER A 90 11.86 -17.60 14.32
CA SER A 90 13.17 -17.71 13.65
C SER A 90 13.44 -16.59 12.64
N GLY A 91 12.45 -15.73 12.37
CA GLY A 91 12.56 -14.62 11.43
C GLY A 91 11.61 -14.73 10.24
N TYR A 92 11.98 -14.09 9.13
CA TYR A 92 11.21 -14.10 7.91
C TYR A 92 11.59 -15.27 7.00
N VAL A 93 10.58 -15.89 6.38
CA VAL A 93 10.76 -16.90 5.34
C VAL A 93 9.99 -16.46 4.11
N VAL A 94 10.71 -16.29 3.00
CA VAL A 94 10.15 -15.87 1.70
C VAL A 94 10.30 -16.99 0.69
N ASN A 95 9.18 -17.33 0.03
CA ASN A 95 9.13 -18.24 -1.11
C ASN A 95 9.87 -19.58 -0.95
N ASN A 96 9.92 -20.12 0.28
CA ASN A 96 10.68 -21.32 0.57
C ASN A 96 10.06 -22.56 -0.11
N LYS A 97 10.88 -23.33 -0.83
CA LYS A 97 10.47 -24.53 -1.58
C LYS A 97 9.82 -25.61 -0.72
N LYS A 98 10.11 -25.65 0.59
CA LYS A 98 9.44 -26.52 1.57
C LYS A 98 7.91 -26.35 1.52
N TYR A 99 7.45 -25.15 1.19
CA TYR A 99 6.04 -24.79 1.16
C TYR A 99 5.47 -24.71 -0.27
N SER A 100 6.05 -25.47 -1.21
CA SER A 100 5.62 -25.49 -2.61
C SER A 100 4.16 -25.87 -2.83
N PHE A 101 3.58 -26.66 -1.93
CA PHE A 101 2.14 -27.01 -1.96
C PHE A 101 1.21 -25.79 -1.82
N LEU A 102 1.67 -24.67 -1.24
CA LEU A 102 0.92 -23.42 -1.21
C LEU A 102 0.87 -22.74 -2.59
N TYR A 103 1.83 -23.04 -3.46
CA TYR A 103 1.79 -22.58 -4.85
C TYR A 103 0.77 -23.37 -5.66
N ASP A 104 0.61 -24.67 -5.41
CA ASP A 104 -0.45 -25.48 -6.04
C ASP A 104 -1.85 -24.93 -5.67
N TYR A 105 -2.03 -24.53 -4.40
CA TYR A 105 -3.24 -23.81 -3.96
C TYR A 105 -3.46 -22.52 -4.75
N LEU A 106 -2.41 -21.69 -4.89
CA LEU A 106 -2.49 -20.43 -5.63
C LEU A 106 -2.83 -20.63 -7.11
N GLU A 107 -2.16 -21.57 -7.77
CA GLU A 107 -2.39 -21.91 -9.18
C GLU A 107 -3.81 -22.42 -9.43
N THR A 108 -4.42 -23.06 -8.43
CA THR A 108 -5.80 -23.53 -8.49
C THR A 108 -6.81 -22.40 -8.28
N GLU A 109 -6.60 -21.56 -7.27
CA GLU A 109 -7.59 -20.56 -6.85
C GLU A 109 -7.56 -19.28 -7.69
N LEU A 110 -6.37 -18.73 -7.97
CA LEU A 110 -6.21 -17.41 -8.58
C LEU A 110 -6.90 -17.29 -9.96
N PRO A 111 -6.85 -18.28 -10.88
CA PRO A 111 -7.59 -18.22 -12.14
C PRO A 111 -9.11 -18.18 -11.96
N GLY A 112 -9.64 -18.77 -10.88
CA GLY A 112 -11.07 -18.82 -10.57
C GLY A 112 -11.63 -17.54 -9.95
N LEU A 113 -10.77 -16.63 -9.49
CA LEU A 113 -11.21 -15.40 -8.82
C LEU A 113 -11.88 -14.40 -9.76
N HIS A 114 -12.75 -13.58 -9.16
CA HIS A 114 -13.34 -12.43 -9.83
C HIS A 114 -12.25 -11.40 -10.19
N ALA A 115 -12.39 -10.79 -11.36
CA ALA A 115 -11.47 -9.77 -11.83
C ALA A 115 -12.03 -8.37 -11.55
N PHE A 116 -11.23 -7.53 -10.91
CA PHE A 116 -11.58 -6.16 -10.56
C PHE A 116 -10.95 -5.16 -11.52
N ASN A 117 -11.58 -4.00 -11.69
CA ASN A 117 -10.99 -2.90 -12.44
C ASN A 117 -10.06 -2.07 -11.54
N VAL A 118 -9.01 -1.53 -12.12
CA VAL A 118 -8.13 -0.56 -11.45
C VAL A 118 -8.85 0.79 -11.34
N ILE A 119 -8.81 1.40 -10.15
CA ILE A 119 -9.49 2.66 -9.82
C ILE A 119 -8.54 3.83 -10.10
N HIS A 120 -8.40 4.15 -11.38
CA HIS A 120 -7.61 5.31 -11.83
C HIS A 120 -8.24 6.64 -11.41
N THR A 121 -7.42 7.67 -11.39
CA THR A 121 -7.84 9.03 -11.06
C THR A 121 -7.42 10.02 -12.15
N SER A 122 -8.06 11.18 -12.22
CA SER A 122 -7.62 12.24 -13.13
C SER A 122 -6.21 12.74 -12.77
N PRO A 123 -5.31 12.97 -13.75
CA PRO A 123 -3.94 13.41 -13.49
C PRO A 123 -3.90 14.79 -12.83
N ASN A 124 -4.84 15.67 -13.19
CA ASN A 124 -4.96 16.98 -12.56
C ASN A 124 -5.77 16.89 -11.27
N LYS A 125 -5.15 17.27 -10.15
CA LYS A 125 -5.79 17.41 -8.83
C LYS A 125 -5.55 18.79 -8.27
N ARG A 126 -6.59 19.39 -7.71
CA ARG A 126 -6.45 20.61 -6.90
C ARG A 126 -6.65 20.22 -5.45
N ILE A 127 -5.62 20.43 -4.64
CA ILE A 127 -5.68 20.26 -3.19
C ILE A 127 -5.70 21.62 -2.51
N SER A 128 -6.00 21.61 -1.23
CA SER A 128 -6.10 22.80 -0.40
C SER A 128 -5.51 22.47 0.96
N LEU A 129 -4.56 23.28 1.41
CA LEU A 129 -3.87 23.10 2.69
C LEU A 129 -4.17 24.26 3.63
N HIS A 130 -4.25 23.97 4.92
CA HIS A 130 -4.24 24.99 5.95
C HIS A 130 -2.84 25.61 6.10
N GLU A 131 -2.78 26.73 6.81
CA GLU A 131 -1.58 27.53 6.97
C GLU A 131 -0.40 26.76 7.57
N GLU A 132 -0.65 25.90 8.55
CA GLU A 132 0.39 25.10 9.21
C GLU A 132 1.03 24.10 8.25
N GLU A 133 0.21 23.29 7.56
CA GLU A 133 0.70 22.29 6.59
C GLU A 133 1.36 22.97 5.38
N LYS A 134 0.84 24.12 4.95
CA LYS A 134 1.44 24.91 3.87
C LYS A 134 2.82 25.44 4.25
N ALA A 135 2.97 25.98 5.46
CA ALA A 135 4.25 26.48 5.95
C ALA A 135 5.28 25.36 6.09
N TYR A 136 4.85 24.17 6.56
CA TYR A 136 5.72 23.00 6.58
C TYR A 136 6.16 22.60 5.17
N LEU A 137 5.21 22.51 4.22
CA LEU A 137 5.51 22.13 2.84
C LEU A 137 6.49 23.09 2.16
N ASP A 138 6.32 24.40 2.36
CA ASP A 138 7.24 25.41 1.80
C ASP A 138 8.65 25.25 2.38
N LYS A 139 8.76 25.07 3.69
CA LYS A 139 10.04 24.83 4.36
C LYS A 139 10.69 23.54 3.86
N PHE A 140 9.93 22.45 3.76
CA PHE A 140 10.41 21.15 3.28
C PHE A 140 10.92 21.25 1.85
N LYS A 141 10.18 21.95 0.98
CA LYS A 141 10.57 22.25 -0.40
C LYS A 141 11.91 22.99 -0.46
N GLU A 142 12.07 24.03 0.35
CA GLU A 142 13.32 24.81 0.42
C GLU A 142 14.50 23.98 0.93
N GLU A 143 14.32 23.22 2.01
CA GLU A 143 15.37 22.39 2.63
C GLU A 143 15.90 21.31 1.69
N HIS A 144 15.03 20.72 0.86
CA HIS A 144 15.39 19.66 -0.09
C HIS A 144 15.63 20.18 -1.51
N SER A 145 15.60 21.50 -1.71
CA SER A 145 15.83 22.15 -3.00
C SER A 145 14.90 21.68 -4.13
N PHE A 146 13.64 21.36 -3.80
CA PHE A 146 12.63 21.01 -4.80
C PHE A 146 12.19 22.24 -5.62
N GLU A 147 11.97 22.07 -6.92
CA GLU A 147 11.56 23.18 -7.80
C GLU A 147 10.11 23.60 -7.53
N THR A 148 9.22 22.62 -7.37
CA THR A 148 7.78 22.83 -7.19
C THR A 148 7.27 22.25 -5.86
N GLN A 149 6.07 22.66 -5.46
CA GLN A 149 5.38 22.05 -4.33
C GLN A 149 4.89 20.63 -4.65
N GLU A 150 4.65 20.33 -5.93
CA GLU A 150 4.26 18.99 -6.36
C GLU A 150 5.40 18.00 -6.15
N ASP A 151 6.64 18.36 -6.49
CA ASP A 151 7.82 17.51 -6.24
C ASP A 151 8.00 17.20 -4.75
N ALA A 152 7.83 18.22 -3.91
CA ALA A 152 7.85 18.05 -2.46
C ALA A 152 6.73 17.12 -1.97
N ILE A 153 5.53 17.21 -2.55
CA ILE A 153 4.41 16.31 -2.22
C ILE A 153 4.68 14.88 -2.67
N ILE A 154 5.29 14.67 -3.85
CA ILE A 154 5.69 13.34 -4.33
C ILE A 154 6.66 12.70 -3.33
N ASP A 155 7.67 13.44 -2.88
CA ASP A 155 8.66 12.94 -1.93
C ASP A 155 8.02 12.58 -0.57
N LEU A 156 7.19 13.47 -0.04
CA LEU A 156 6.44 13.20 1.20
C LEU A 156 5.53 11.97 1.06
N LEU A 157 4.81 11.82 -0.05
CA LEU A 157 4.00 10.62 -0.28
C LEU A 157 4.87 9.36 -0.37
N SER A 158 6.07 9.46 -0.95
CA SER A 158 7.00 8.34 -1.18
C SER A 158 7.85 7.97 0.04
N THR A 159 7.71 8.70 1.15
CA THR A 159 8.46 8.47 2.39
C THR A 159 7.56 8.12 3.58
N THR A 160 6.25 7.98 3.35
CA THR A 160 5.30 7.48 4.36
C THR A 160 5.48 5.99 4.66
N TYR A 161 4.92 5.57 5.79
CA TYR A 161 4.78 4.13 6.08
C TYR A 161 3.86 3.42 5.07
N VAL A 162 2.83 4.12 4.56
CA VAL A 162 1.90 3.57 3.56
C VAL A 162 2.62 3.22 2.25
N PHE A 163 3.51 4.09 1.78
CA PHE A 163 4.32 3.81 0.61
C PHE A 163 5.31 2.67 0.85
N SER A 164 5.94 2.62 2.02
CA SER A 164 6.84 1.53 2.40
C SER A 164 6.17 0.16 2.29
N ILE A 165 4.91 0.01 2.74
CA ILE A 165 4.19 -1.27 2.59
C ILE A 165 4.04 -1.65 1.11
N TRP A 166 3.62 -0.70 0.27
CA TRP A 166 3.45 -0.95 -1.17
C TRP A 166 4.76 -1.34 -1.83
N ARG A 167 5.84 -0.60 -1.56
CA ARG A 167 7.16 -0.88 -2.11
C ARG A 167 7.65 -2.28 -1.72
N THR A 168 7.45 -2.69 -0.47
CA THR A 168 7.80 -4.05 -0.04
C THR A 168 6.96 -5.12 -0.76
N VAL A 169 5.67 -4.87 -1.00
CA VAL A 169 4.81 -5.79 -1.79
C VAL A 169 5.31 -5.91 -3.22
N VAL A 170 5.66 -4.80 -3.88
CA VAL A 170 6.27 -4.83 -5.22
C VAL A 170 7.55 -5.66 -5.19
N ASN A 171 8.48 -5.37 -4.28
CA ASN A 171 9.75 -6.10 -4.17
C ASN A 171 9.58 -7.59 -3.85
N LEU A 172 8.58 -7.96 -3.06
CA LEU A 172 8.21 -9.36 -2.81
C LEU A 172 7.75 -10.06 -4.09
N THR A 173 6.90 -9.43 -4.89
CA THR A 173 6.46 -9.99 -6.19
C THR A 173 7.59 -10.09 -7.22
N GLU A 174 8.64 -9.28 -7.06
CA GLU A 174 9.81 -9.30 -7.93
C GLU A 174 10.91 -10.27 -7.48
N ASN A 175 10.79 -10.87 -6.28
CA ASN A 175 11.84 -11.63 -5.59
C ASN A 175 13.11 -10.78 -5.32
N ASN A 176 12.93 -9.49 -5.02
CA ASN A 176 14.01 -8.52 -4.79
C ASN A 176 13.92 -7.84 -3.40
N VAL A 177 13.31 -8.52 -2.43
CA VAL A 177 13.15 -7.98 -1.07
C VAL A 177 14.34 -8.35 -0.19
N ASN A 178 14.73 -7.45 0.70
CA ASN A 178 15.70 -7.72 1.77
C ASN A 178 15.08 -7.69 3.17
N ASP A 179 15.79 -8.23 4.17
CA ASP A 179 15.30 -8.36 5.54
C ASP A 179 14.92 -7.02 6.19
N VAL A 180 15.57 -5.91 5.81
CA VAL A 180 15.26 -4.58 6.35
C VAL A 180 13.89 -4.11 5.83
N GLU A 181 13.57 -4.37 4.57
CA GLU A 181 12.27 -4.01 4.00
C GLU A 181 11.12 -4.84 4.60
N LEU A 182 11.41 -6.09 5.01
CA LEU A 182 10.43 -6.94 5.66
C LEU A 182 10.04 -6.45 7.05
N GLN A 183 10.85 -5.61 7.70
CA GLN A 183 10.53 -5.01 9.01
C GLN A 183 9.25 -4.16 8.97
N VAL A 184 8.78 -3.76 7.78
CA VAL A 184 7.47 -3.12 7.63
C VAL A 184 6.34 -3.98 8.22
N PHE A 185 6.51 -5.31 8.28
CA PHE A 185 5.54 -6.26 8.81
C PHE A 185 5.72 -6.61 10.30
N ASP A 186 6.76 -6.12 11.00
CA ASP A 186 7.11 -6.56 12.36
C ASP A 186 5.99 -6.33 13.38
N GLU A 187 5.19 -5.28 13.19
CA GLU A 187 4.07 -4.89 14.05
C GLU A 187 2.94 -5.92 14.12
N LEU A 188 2.96 -6.95 13.25
CA LEU A 188 1.94 -7.97 13.15
C LEU A 188 2.21 -9.20 14.02
N GLY A 189 3.44 -9.36 14.53
CA GLY A 189 3.87 -10.58 15.20
C GLY A 189 4.05 -11.74 14.21
N GLU A 190 3.62 -12.94 14.61
CA GLU A 190 3.70 -14.13 13.75
C GLU A 190 2.54 -14.19 12.75
N PHE A 191 2.86 -14.52 11.50
CA PHE A 191 1.86 -14.58 10.45
C PHE A 191 2.28 -15.43 9.25
N VAL A 192 1.28 -15.79 8.45
CA VAL A 192 1.46 -16.36 7.10
C VAL A 192 0.64 -15.53 6.10
N LEU A 193 1.32 -14.97 5.11
CA LEU A 193 0.73 -14.18 4.04
C LEU A 193 1.01 -14.85 2.70
N LEU A 194 -0.05 -15.30 2.02
CA LEU A 194 -0.01 -15.69 0.61
C LEU A 194 -0.64 -14.57 -0.22
N PHE A 195 0.12 -14.07 -1.19
CA PHE A 195 -0.32 -13.06 -2.13
C PHE A 195 -0.13 -13.56 -3.56
N GLY A 196 -1.14 -13.38 -4.40
CA GLY A 196 -1.08 -13.67 -5.83
C GLY A 196 -1.78 -12.59 -6.64
N VAL A 197 -1.19 -12.24 -7.79
CA VAL A 197 -1.75 -11.29 -8.75
C VAL A 197 -1.73 -11.88 -10.16
N LEU A 198 -2.84 -11.71 -10.87
CA LEU A 198 -2.95 -11.99 -12.30
C LEU A 198 -3.62 -10.78 -12.98
N LYS A 199 -2.84 -10.03 -13.75
CA LYS A 199 -3.28 -8.88 -14.56
C LYS A 199 -3.58 -9.34 -15.98
N ASN A 200 -4.68 -8.83 -16.54
CA ASN A 200 -5.03 -9.04 -17.94
C ASN A 200 -5.75 -7.78 -18.44
N ASN A 201 -5.05 -6.98 -19.26
CA ASN A 201 -5.46 -5.61 -19.59
C ASN A 201 -5.74 -4.79 -18.32
N ASN A 202 -6.83 -4.03 -18.27
CA ASN A 202 -7.21 -3.19 -17.12
C ASN A 202 -7.93 -3.97 -16.00
N LYS A 203 -7.85 -5.30 -16.01
CA LYS A 203 -8.48 -6.17 -15.03
C LYS A 203 -7.43 -6.93 -14.24
N VAL A 204 -7.63 -6.99 -12.94
CA VAL A 204 -6.70 -7.63 -12.01
C VAL A 204 -7.46 -8.60 -11.13
N LYS A 205 -6.93 -9.82 -11.02
CA LYS A 205 -7.33 -10.81 -10.02
C LYS A 205 -6.28 -10.80 -8.91
N ILE A 206 -6.74 -10.74 -7.66
CA ILE A 206 -5.87 -10.73 -6.49
C ILE A 206 -6.33 -11.83 -5.53
N LEU A 207 -5.43 -12.75 -5.20
CA LEU A 207 -5.59 -13.71 -4.11
C LEU A 207 -4.80 -13.19 -2.92
N ILE A 208 -5.46 -13.02 -1.77
CA ILE A 208 -4.78 -12.75 -0.50
C ILE A 208 -5.37 -13.64 0.58
N GLU A 209 -4.50 -14.42 1.21
CA GLU A 209 -4.82 -15.15 2.44
C GLU A 209 -3.81 -14.74 3.52
N PHE A 210 -4.32 -14.33 4.68
CA PHE A 210 -3.50 -13.73 5.71
C PHE A 210 -3.87 -14.27 7.09
N PHE A 211 -3.14 -15.27 7.57
CA PHE A 211 -3.34 -15.84 8.90
C PHE A 211 -2.52 -15.09 9.95
N PRO A 212 -3.09 -14.76 11.14
CA PRO A 212 -4.43 -15.11 11.63
C PRO A 212 -5.53 -14.08 11.32
N PHE A 213 -5.23 -13.03 10.53
CA PHE A 213 -6.09 -11.85 10.39
C PHE A 213 -7.36 -12.07 9.57
N PHE A 214 -7.26 -12.69 8.39
CA PHE A 214 -8.37 -13.06 7.52
C PHE A 214 -7.91 -14.14 6.52
N THR A 215 -8.52 -15.33 6.65
CA THR A 215 -8.18 -16.50 5.83
C THR A 215 -9.43 -17.31 5.51
N SER A 216 -9.45 -17.99 4.37
CA SER A 216 -10.44 -19.04 4.11
C SER A 216 -10.14 -20.31 4.92
N ASN A 217 -11.18 -21.12 5.19
CA ASN A 217 -11.01 -22.41 5.85
C ASN A 217 -10.06 -23.33 5.06
N LYS A 218 -10.18 -23.31 3.72
CA LYS A 218 -9.31 -24.09 2.83
C LYS A 218 -7.85 -23.69 2.99
N PHE A 219 -7.54 -22.40 3.06
CA PHE A 219 -6.16 -21.97 3.30
C PHE A 219 -5.67 -22.35 4.70
N THR A 220 -6.52 -22.26 5.72
CA THR A 220 -6.19 -22.71 7.09
C THR A 220 -5.75 -24.18 7.09
N GLU A 221 -6.53 -25.08 6.48
CA GLU A 221 -6.19 -26.50 6.34
C GLU A 221 -4.84 -26.72 5.65
N VAL A 222 -4.49 -25.85 4.68
CA VAL A 222 -3.21 -25.93 3.97
C VAL A 222 -2.04 -25.46 4.84
N ILE A 223 -2.22 -24.40 5.65
CA ILE A 223 -1.15 -23.82 6.48
C ILE A 223 -0.99 -24.47 7.86
N GLU A 224 -1.86 -25.40 8.26
CA GLU A 224 -1.72 -26.16 9.51
C GLU A 224 -0.36 -26.88 9.62
N ASN A 225 0.28 -27.20 8.48
CA ASN A 225 1.61 -27.81 8.41
C ASN A 225 2.78 -26.80 8.39
N VAL A 226 2.47 -25.50 8.44
CA VAL A 226 3.42 -24.37 8.41
C VAL A 226 3.57 -23.73 9.79
N ILE A 227 2.45 -23.64 10.53
CA ILE A 227 2.35 -23.10 11.89
C ILE A 227 2.96 -24.09 12.90
#